data_AF-A0A317DK40-F1
#
_entry.id   AF-A0A317DK40-F1
#
_cell.length_a   1.000
_cell.length_b   1.000
_cell.length_c   1.000
_cell.angle_alpha   90.00
_cell.angle_beta   90.00
_cell.angle_gamma   90.00
#
_symmetry.space_group_name_H-M   'P 1'
#
loop_
_entity.id
_entity.type
_entity.pdbx_description
1 polymer ?
#
loop_
_entity_poly.entity_id
_entity_poly.type
_entity_poly.pdbx_seq_one_letter_code
_entity_poly.pdbx_strand_id
1 'polypeptide(L)'
;MTPSSELLSSHDLDEIAHLAYSAPDPEALVTRLVDAVDGGHILNKRDFGYALTLAAEIVEREEDDPERALALAERAIDVYRTHGEPDGYSRAMRARLLHRLGRVDDAMAGLEELRPLLTVDPAAIYVTEVLEEVGYDDLAERWLTDAVRELLDRSTDRPYAAEESQQQTAAMVYGLVQQRHRLRGEMELPHDDLDNLADRLRAASSRALDQLDDGPHGIVFWPRPEFNALLLRWPALAETYGTGWDDHRARAERDLVALAEEGVTDLGLVAGSADGLATFARDADLDPTDLTTVDEYADSLLAEADPIPWPPGRNEPCWCGSGSKYKKCCLPRSRS
;
A
#
# COMPACT_ATOMS: atom_id res chain seq x y z
N MET A 1 23.60 -14.93 26.90
CA MET A 1 22.62 -13.94 26.40
C MET A 1 21.26 -14.41 26.86
N THR A 2 20.64 -13.70 27.78
CA THR A 2 19.23 -13.91 28.16
C THR A 2 18.37 -13.58 26.94
N PRO A 3 17.45 -14.45 26.50
CA PRO A 3 16.50 -14.05 25.47
C PRO A 3 15.62 -12.94 26.05
N SER A 4 15.47 -11.85 25.30
CA SER A 4 14.59 -10.75 25.70
C SER A 4 13.18 -11.31 25.85
N SER A 5 12.60 -11.15 27.03
CA SER A 5 11.21 -11.47 27.38
C SER A 5 10.25 -10.42 26.78
N GLU A 6 10.47 -10.09 25.51
CA GLU A 6 9.72 -9.05 24.82
C GLU A 6 8.56 -9.71 24.09
N LEU A 7 7.35 -9.26 24.40
CA LEU A 7 6.14 -9.75 23.76
C LEU A 7 6.18 -9.35 22.28
N LEU A 8 5.91 -10.27 21.37
CA LEU A 8 5.76 -9.95 19.95
C LEU A 8 4.40 -9.28 19.72
N SER A 9 4.43 -8.06 19.21
CA SER A 9 3.25 -7.34 18.73
C SER A 9 2.87 -7.75 17.31
N SER A 10 1.67 -7.37 16.85
CA SER A 10 1.27 -7.56 15.45
C SER A 10 2.27 -6.91 14.48
N HIS A 11 2.77 -5.72 14.84
CA HIS A 11 3.78 -5.01 14.04
C HIS A 11 5.09 -5.79 13.94
N ASP A 12 5.56 -6.40 15.03
CA ASP A 12 6.76 -7.25 15.00
C ASP A 12 6.54 -8.46 14.08
N LEU A 13 5.34 -9.06 14.09
CA LEU A 13 5.01 -10.18 13.22
C LEU A 13 4.96 -9.74 11.74
N ASP A 14 4.44 -8.56 11.44
CA ASP A 14 4.42 -8.00 10.08
C ASP A 14 5.84 -7.66 9.58
N GLU A 15 6.68 -7.08 10.43
CA GLU A 15 8.09 -6.86 10.11
C GLU A 15 8.81 -8.19 9.85
N ILE A 16 8.54 -9.20 10.66
CA ILE A 16 9.08 -10.55 10.44
C ILE A 16 8.58 -11.10 9.10
N ALA A 17 7.29 -10.99 8.79
CA ALA A 17 6.72 -11.47 7.52
C ALA A 17 7.37 -10.80 6.30
N HIS A 18 7.64 -9.49 6.38
CA HIS A 18 8.33 -8.75 5.32
C HIS A 18 9.81 -9.15 5.17
N LEU A 19 10.51 -9.43 6.27
CA LEU A 19 11.95 -9.70 6.27
C LEU A 19 12.31 -11.19 6.23
N ALA A 20 11.34 -12.09 6.43
CA ALA A 20 11.54 -13.53 6.57
C ALA A 20 12.41 -14.13 5.45
N TYR A 21 12.17 -13.72 4.21
CA TYR A 21 12.87 -14.22 3.01
C TYR A 21 14.30 -13.67 2.83
N SER A 22 14.68 -12.70 3.65
CA SER A 22 16.04 -12.14 3.69
C SER A 22 16.73 -12.40 5.03
N ALA A 23 16.10 -13.19 5.90
CA ALA A 23 16.63 -13.48 7.22
C ALA A 23 17.87 -14.38 7.09
N PRO A 24 18.99 -14.04 7.75
CA PRO A 24 20.21 -14.83 7.66
C PRO A 24 20.12 -16.19 8.38
N ASP A 25 19.12 -16.39 9.24
CA ASP A 25 18.88 -17.64 9.98
C ASP A 25 17.35 -17.90 10.12
N PRO A 26 16.73 -18.56 9.12
CA PRO A 26 15.30 -18.89 9.13
C PRO A 26 14.89 -19.78 10.30
N GLU A 27 15.72 -20.76 10.69
CA GLU A 27 15.43 -21.70 11.77
C GLU A 27 15.33 -21.01 13.13
N ALA A 28 16.23 -20.06 13.41
CA ALA A 28 16.18 -19.25 14.62
C ALA A 28 14.90 -18.41 14.69
N LEU A 29 14.42 -17.92 13.54
CA LEU A 29 13.19 -17.15 13.44
C LEU A 29 11.95 -18.02 13.69
N VAL A 30 11.89 -19.20 13.07
CA VAL A 30 10.84 -20.20 13.33
C VAL A 30 10.80 -20.57 14.82
N THR A 31 11.95 -20.86 15.42
CA THR A 31 12.06 -21.17 16.85
C THR A 31 11.52 -20.02 17.70
N ARG A 32 11.90 -18.77 17.40
CA ARG A 32 11.41 -17.59 18.12
C ARG A 32 9.88 -17.45 18.03
N LEU A 33 9.29 -17.68 16.86
CA LEU A 33 7.84 -17.60 16.66
C LEU A 33 7.11 -18.70 17.45
N VAL A 34 7.59 -19.93 17.37
CA VAL A 34 6.99 -21.07 18.08
C VAL A 34 7.13 -20.92 19.59
N ASP A 35 8.31 -20.55 20.10
CA ASP A 35 8.54 -20.31 21.53
C ASP A 35 7.69 -19.14 22.05
N ALA A 36 7.45 -18.11 21.24
CA ALA A 36 6.59 -17.00 21.62
C ALA A 36 5.13 -17.44 21.75
N VAL A 37 4.65 -18.31 20.85
CA VAL A 37 3.31 -18.89 20.94
C VAL A 37 3.19 -19.82 22.17
N ASP A 38 4.14 -20.73 22.35
CA ASP A 38 4.10 -21.73 23.43
C ASP A 38 4.31 -21.10 24.82
N GLY A 39 5.10 -20.02 24.89
CA GLY A 39 5.32 -19.22 26.10
C GLY A 39 4.20 -18.21 26.39
N GLY A 40 3.25 -18.00 25.47
CA GLY A 40 2.24 -16.96 25.60
C GLY A 40 2.81 -15.54 25.49
N HIS A 41 3.93 -15.39 24.79
CA HIS A 41 4.64 -14.14 24.57
C HIS A 41 4.22 -13.39 23.30
N ILE A 42 2.98 -13.59 22.83
CA ILE A 42 2.37 -12.77 21.79
C ILE A 42 1.46 -11.75 22.47
N LEU A 43 1.62 -10.48 22.14
CA LEU A 43 0.93 -9.36 22.79
C LEU A 43 -0.60 -9.47 22.65
N ASN A 44 -1.08 -9.89 21.47
CA ASN A 44 -2.50 -10.04 21.18
C ASN A 44 -2.84 -11.50 20.91
N LYS A 45 -3.85 -12.03 21.61
CA LYS A 45 -4.25 -13.44 21.51
C LYS A 45 -4.70 -13.85 20.11
N ARG A 46 -5.26 -12.93 19.33
CA ARG A 46 -5.68 -13.21 17.94
C ARG A 46 -4.50 -13.51 17.01
N ASP A 47 -3.29 -13.04 17.37
CA ASP A 47 -2.10 -13.15 16.52
C ASP A 47 -1.34 -14.47 16.76
N PHE A 48 -1.77 -15.31 17.70
CA PHE A 48 -1.11 -16.60 17.96
C PHE A 48 -1.17 -17.51 16.71
N GLY A 49 -2.32 -17.55 16.03
CA GLY A 49 -2.47 -18.32 14.79
C GLY A 49 -1.63 -17.73 13.65
N TYR A 50 -1.47 -16.40 13.62
CA TYR A 50 -0.68 -15.71 12.61
C TYR A 50 0.81 -16.03 12.76
N ALA A 51 1.34 -16.00 13.98
CA ALA A 51 2.73 -16.36 14.26
C ALA A 51 3.05 -17.80 13.83
N LEU A 52 2.15 -18.76 14.08
CA LEU A 52 2.32 -20.15 13.64
C LEU A 52 2.18 -20.32 12.12
N THR A 53 1.31 -19.55 11.48
CA THR A 53 1.16 -19.54 10.02
C THR A 53 2.45 -19.04 9.37
N LEU A 54 3.00 -17.93 9.86
CA LEU A 54 4.27 -17.38 9.40
C LEU A 54 5.43 -18.35 9.61
N ALA A 55 5.47 -19.04 10.76
CA ALA A 55 6.46 -20.09 10.99
C ALA A 55 6.35 -21.24 9.98
N ALA A 56 5.13 -21.67 9.63
CA ALA A 56 4.91 -22.70 8.61
C ALA A 56 5.38 -22.26 7.22
N GLU A 57 5.13 -21.01 6.83
CA GLU A 57 5.59 -20.45 5.55
C GLU A 57 7.11 -20.41 5.44
N ILE A 58 7.79 -19.99 6.51
CA ILE A 58 9.25 -19.97 6.57
C ILE A 58 9.81 -21.38 6.40
N VAL A 59 9.28 -22.35 7.14
CA VAL A 59 9.72 -23.76 7.03
C VAL A 59 9.48 -24.30 5.63
N GLU A 60 8.31 -24.04 5.03
CA GLU A 60 7.99 -24.54 3.70
C GLU A 60 8.94 -24.01 2.63
N ARG A 61 9.33 -22.73 2.71
CA ARG A 61 10.13 -22.06 1.68
C ARG A 61 11.64 -22.17 1.89
N GLU A 62 12.11 -21.97 3.11
CA GLU A 62 13.55 -21.85 3.40
C GLU A 62 14.18 -23.18 3.82
N GLU A 63 13.43 -24.04 4.50
CA GLU A 63 13.92 -25.34 4.99
C GLU A 63 13.52 -26.51 4.08
N ASP A 64 12.52 -26.31 3.22
CA ASP A 64 11.94 -27.32 2.33
C ASP A 64 11.44 -28.59 3.07
N ASP A 65 10.87 -28.40 4.27
CA ASP A 65 10.32 -29.47 5.12
C ASP A 65 8.77 -29.39 5.16
N PRO A 66 8.06 -30.01 4.18
CA PRO A 66 6.61 -29.91 4.10
C PRO A 66 5.89 -30.62 5.25
N GLU A 67 6.47 -31.66 5.87
CA GLU A 67 5.90 -32.31 7.04
C GLU A 67 5.90 -31.40 8.27
N ARG A 68 7.02 -30.72 8.53
CA ARG A 68 7.13 -29.75 9.62
C ARG A 68 6.23 -28.54 9.38
N ALA A 69 6.22 -28.01 8.16
CA ALA A 69 5.31 -26.92 7.79
C ALA A 69 3.84 -27.32 7.98
N LEU A 70 3.46 -28.55 7.60
CA LEU A 70 2.09 -29.05 7.78
C LEU A 70 1.72 -29.12 9.27
N ALA A 71 2.62 -29.61 10.12
CA ALA A 71 2.36 -29.67 11.56
C ALA A 71 2.15 -28.28 12.17
N LEU A 72 2.90 -27.27 11.72
CA LEU A 72 2.74 -25.88 12.14
C LEU A 72 1.43 -25.28 11.62
N ALA A 73 1.06 -25.54 10.36
CA ALA A 73 -0.21 -25.11 9.77
C ALA A 73 -1.41 -25.68 10.53
N GLU A 74 -1.38 -26.97 10.89
CA GLU A 74 -2.44 -27.62 11.67
C GLU A 74 -2.54 -27.05 13.09
N ARG A 75 -1.41 -26.76 13.74
CA ARG A 75 -1.39 -26.04 15.02
C ARG A 75 -2.01 -24.63 14.89
N ALA A 76 -1.69 -23.91 13.82
CA ALA A 76 -2.24 -22.57 13.57
C ALA A 76 -3.77 -22.62 13.45
N ILE A 77 -4.30 -23.57 12.68
CA ILE A 77 -5.75 -23.80 12.51
C ILE A 77 -6.44 -24.06 13.85
N ASP A 78 -5.87 -24.93 14.70
CA ASP A 78 -6.43 -25.23 16.01
C ASP A 78 -6.42 -24.01 16.95
N VAL A 79 -5.38 -23.18 16.87
CA VAL A 79 -5.28 -21.91 17.62
C VAL A 79 -6.33 -20.91 17.13
N TYR A 80 -6.44 -20.67 15.82
CA TYR A 80 -7.47 -19.79 15.27
C TYR A 80 -8.88 -20.23 15.68
N ARG A 81 -9.18 -21.53 15.56
CA ARG A 81 -10.46 -22.11 15.98
C ARG A 81 -10.73 -21.91 17.48
N THR A 82 -9.72 -22.08 18.31
CA THR A 82 -9.82 -21.88 19.77
C THR A 82 -10.15 -20.43 20.12
N HIS A 83 -9.62 -19.48 19.35
CA HIS A 83 -9.85 -18.06 19.56
C HIS A 83 -11.06 -17.50 18.79
N GLY A 84 -11.70 -18.29 17.94
CA GLY A 84 -12.84 -17.85 17.12
C GLY A 84 -12.44 -16.90 15.99
N GLU A 85 -11.19 -16.99 15.54
CA GLU A 85 -10.61 -16.17 14.49
C GLU A 85 -10.68 -16.91 13.13
N PRO A 86 -10.74 -16.19 11.99
CA PRO A 86 -10.73 -16.81 10.66
C PRO A 86 -9.44 -17.62 10.41
N ASP A 87 -9.58 -18.85 9.90
CA ASP A 87 -8.48 -19.79 9.67
C ASP A 87 -8.30 -20.18 8.18
N GLY A 88 -9.01 -19.51 7.28
CA GLY A 88 -9.14 -19.91 5.88
C GLY A 88 -7.81 -20.00 5.14
N TYR A 89 -6.92 -19.02 5.32
CA TYR A 89 -5.59 -19.03 4.71
C TYR A 89 -4.74 -20.23 5.17
N SER A 90 -4.67 -20.48 6.49
CA SER A 90 -3.91 -21.62 7.02
C SER A 90 -4.50 -22.97 6.58
N ARG A 91 -5.82 -23.05 6.39
CA ARG A 91 -6.48 -24.24 5.80
C ARG A 91 -6.11 -24.44 4.33
N ALA A 92 -5.99 -23.36 3.54
CA ALA A 92 -5.53 -23.43 2.16
C ALA A 92 -4.05 -23.85 2.06
N MET A 93 -3.19 -23.26 2.90
CA MET A 93 -1.78 -23.68 3.03
C MET A 93 -1.67 -25.15 3.44
N ARG A 94 -2.47 -25.61 4.42
CA ARG A 94 -2.57 -27.03 4.77
C ARG A 94 -2.91 -27.89 3.55
N ALA A 95 -3.89 -27.50 2.75
CA ALA A 95 -4.27 -28.24 1.55
C ALA A 95 -3.12 -28.33 0.54
N ARG A 96 -2.40 -27.22 0.29
CA ARG A 96 -1.20 -27.21 -0.55
C ARG A 96 -0.13 -28.20 -0.04
N LEU A 97 0.17 -28.15 1.25
CA LEU A 97 1.17 -29.02 1.88
C LEU A 97 0.77 -30.49 1.80
N LEU A 98 -0.52 -30.80 2.04
CA LEU A 98 -1.06 -32.15 1.87
C LEU A 98 -0.90 -32.66 0.43
N HIS A 99 -1.17 -31.81 -0.57
CA HIS A 99 -0.96 -32.16 -1.97
C HIS A 99 0.52 -32.47 -2.25
N ARG A 100 1.43 -31.62 -1.76
CA ARG A 100 2.89 -31.79 -1.91
C ARG A 100 3.39 -33.11 -1.29
N LEU A 101 2.75 -33.56 -0.21
CA LEU A 101 3.00 -34.84 0.46
C LEU A 101 2.27 -36.04 -0.19
N GLY A 102 1.62 -35.85 -1.34
CA GLY A 102 0.90 -36.90 -2.06
C GLY A 102 -0.47 -37.27 -1.46
N ARG A 103 -0.97 -36.53 -0.47
CA ARG A 103 -2.30 -36.70 0.15
C ARG A 103 -3.35 -35.90 -0.61
N VAL A 104 -3.49 -36.20 -1.91
CA VAL A 104 -4.29 -35.42 -2.86
C VAL A 104 -5.77 -35.34 -2.47
N ASP A 105 -6.38 -36.45 -2.04
CA ASP A 105 -7.81 -36.46 -1.67
C ASP A 105 -8.10 -35.53 -0.47
N ASP A 106 -7.24 -35.55 0.55
CA ASP A 106 -7.37 -34.68 1.73
C ASP A 106 -7.16 -33.20 1.37
N ALA A 107 -6.21 -32.93 0.46
CA ALA A 107 -5.94 -31.58 -0.04
C ALA A 107 -7.17 -31.02 -0.78
N MET A 108 -7.70 -31.77 -1.73
CA MET A 108 -8.83 -31.34 -2.54
C MET A 108 -10.12 -31.21 -1.72
N ALA A 109 -10.36 -32.11 -0.76
CA ALA A 109 -11.48 -31.98 0.17
C ALA A 109 -11.37 -30.69 1.00
N GLY A 110 -10.16 -30.37 1.48
CA GLY A 110 -9.92 -29.14 2.22
C GLY A 110 -10.18 -27.87 1.39
N LEU A 111 -9.80 -27.84 0.11
CA LEU A 111 -10.06 -26.71 -0.78
C LEU A 111 -11.56 -26.55 -1.10
N GLU A 112 -12.28 -27.66 -1.32
CA GLU A 112 -13.73 -27.60 -1.58
C GLU A 112 -14.49 -27.03 -0.38
N GLU A 113 -14.06 -27.33 0.85
CA GLU A 113 -14.65 -26.73 2.06
C GLU A 113 -14.43 -25.20 2.14
N LEU A 114 -13.37 -24.69 1.53
CA LEU A 114 -13.05 -23.25 1.50
C LEU A 114 -13.71 -22.52 0.32
N ARG A 115 -14.15 -23.25 -0.72
CA ARG A 115 -14.76 -22.69 -1.92
C ARG A 115 -15.86 -21.64 -1.65
N PRO A 116 -16.77 -21.80 -0.67
CA PRO A 116 -17.79 -20.79 -0.40
C PRO A 116 -17.22 -19.42 -0.01
N LEU A 117 -15.99 -19.36 0.53
CA LEU A 117 -15.32 -18.12 0.92
C LEU A 117 -15.14 -17.15 -0.25
N LEU A 118 -14.98 -17.67 -1.48
CA LEU A 118 -14.82 -16.85 -2.69
C LEU A 118 -15.97 -15.85 -2.91
N THR A 119 -17.16 -16.07 -2.31
CA THR A 119 -18.32 -15.17 -2.48
C THR A 119 -18.72 -14.42 -1.20
N VAL A 120 -17.92 -14.53 -0.13
CA VAL A 120 -18.22 -13.89 1.16
C VAL A 120 -17.02 -13.16 1.77
N ASP A 121 -15.80 -13.52 1.39
CA ASP A 121 -14.56 -12.95 1.91
C ASP A 121 -13.71 -12.40 0.76
N PRO A 122 -13.49 -11.06 0.68
CA PRO A 122 -12.66 -10.46 -0.36
C PRO A 122 -11.19 -10.88 -0.32
N ALA A 123 -10.71 -11.43 0.81
CA ALA A 123 -9.35 -11.94 0.93
C ALA A 123 -9.19 -13.39 0.46
N ALA A 124 -10.28 -14.11 0.15
CA ALA A 124 -10.27 -15.55 -0.12
C ALA A 124 -9.66 -15.99 -1.47
N ILE A 125 -8.96 -15.08 -2.15
CA ILE A 125 -8.31 -15.35 -3.44
C ILE A 125 -7.25 -16.45 -3.37
N TYR A 126 -6.68 -16.66 -2.18
CA TYR A 126 -5.72 -17.72 -1.89
C TYR A 126 -6.25 -19.14 -2.18
N VAL A 127 -7.57 -19.35 -2.14
CA VAL A 127 -8.17 -20.67 -2.40
C VAL A 127 -7.89 -21.13 -3.83
N THR A 128 -8.05 -20.21 -4.79
CA THR A 128 -7.80 -20.46 -6.21
C THR A 128 -6.31 -20.39 -6.55
N GLU A 129 -5.53 -19.56 -5.85
CA GLU A 129 -4.06 -19.57 -6.00
C GLU A 129 -3.47 -20.93 -5.64
N VAL A 130 -3.92 -21.56 -4.55
CA VAL A 130 -3.46 -22.91 -4.20
C VAL A 130 -3.84 -23.94 -5.26
N LEU A 131 -5.02 -23.83 -5.87
CA LEU A 131 -5.40 -24.71 -6.99
C LEU A 131 -4.47 -24.55 -8.19
N GLU A 132 -4.09 -23.32 -8.54
CA GLU A 132 -3.12 -23.05 -9.60
C GLU A 132 -1.74 -23.64 -9.25
N GLU A 133 -1.24 -23.39 -8.04
CA GLU A 133 0.06 -23.89 -7.58
C GLU A 133 0.16 -25.42 -7.60
N VAL A 134 -0.94 -26.12 -7.31
CA VAL A 134 -0.98 -27.59 -7.33
C VAL A 134 -1.38 -28.17 -8.70
N GLY A 135 -1.51 -27.34 -9.73
CA GLY A 135 -1.68 -27.74 -11.14
C GLY A 135 -3.13 -28.03 -11.56
N TYR A 136 -4.11 -27.42 -10.89
CA TYR A 136 -5.54 -27.55 -11.17
C TYR A 136 -6.14 -26.27 -11.79
N ASP A 137 -5.43 -25.66 -12.74
CA ASP A 137 -5.79 -24.42 -13.45
C ASP A 137 -7.21 -24.45 -14.01
N ASP A 138 -7.59 -25.56 -14.67
CA ASP A 138 -8.94 -25.78 -15.20
C ASP A 138 -10.03 -25.69 -14.11
N LEU A 139 -9.74 -26.16 -12.90
CA LEU A 139 -10.68 -26.12 -11.78
C LEU A 139 -10.72 -24.73 -11.15
N ALA A 140 -9.57 -24.08 -11.00
CA ALA A 140 -9.47 -22.70 -10.53
C ALA A 140 -10.27 -21.76 -11.43
N GLU A 141 -10.12 -21.86 -12.75
CA GLU A 141 -10.88 -21.04 -13.72
C GLU A 141 -12.39 -21.24 -13.56
N ARG A 142 -12.84 -22.49 -13.39
CA ARG A 142 -14.26 -22.79 -13.16
C ARG A 142 -14.77 -22.19 -11.85
N TRP A 143 -14.02 -22.32 -10.76
CA TRP A 143 -14.43 -21.77 -9.46
C TRP A 143 -14.50 -20.25 -9.48
N LEU A 144 -13.52 -19.59 -10.11
CA LEU A 144 -13.54 -18.15 -10.31
C LEU A 144 -14.73 -17.72 -11.16
N THR A 145 -15.00 -18.43 -12.27
CA THR A 145 -16.16 -18.16 -13.13
C THR A 145 -17.48 -18.29 -12.38
N ASP A 146 -17.66 -19.36 -11.62
CA ASP A 146 -18.87 -19.62 -10.84
C ASP A 146 -19.06 -18.54 -9.76
N ALA A 147 -18.00 -18.18 -9.02
CA ALA A 147 -18.04 -17.17 -7.97
C ALA A 147 -18.38 -15.77 -8.52
N VAL A 148 -17.76 -15.36 -9.64
CA VAL A 148 -18.08 -14.08 -10.29
C VAL A 148 -19.54 -14.04 -10.74
N ARG A 149 -20.04 -15.10 -11.37
CA ARG A 149 -21.44 -15.18 -11.81
C ARG A 149 -22.41 -15.10 -10.64
N GLU A 150 -22.15 -15.83 -9.56
CA GLU A 150 -22.97 -15.79 -8.36
C GLU A 150 -23.05 -14.38 -7.76
N LEU A 151 -21.92 -13.67 -7.66
CA LEU A 151 -21.89 -12.31 -7.12
C LEU A 151 -22.61 -11.31 -8.03
N LEU A 152 -22.47 -11.43 -9.35
CA LEU A 152 -23.18 -10.59 -10.32
C LEU A 152 -24.69 -10.81 -10.24
N ASP A 153 -25.14 -12.06 -10.17
CA ASP A 153 -26.55 -12.41 -10.01
C ASP A 153 -27.11 -11.85 -8.69
N ARG A 154 -26.36 -12.02 -7.59
CA ARG A 154 -26.72 -11.48 -6.26
C ARG A 154 -26.86 -9.96 -6.26
N SER A 155 -25.99 -9.26 -6.98
CA SER A 155 -26.04 -7.79 -7.12
C SER A 155 -27.26 -7.33 -7.93
N THR A 156 -27.64 -8.10 -8.94
CA THR A 156 -28.82 -7.83 -9.79
C THR A 156 -30.12 -8.01 -9.00
N ASP A 157 -30.19 -9.01 -8.14
CA ASP A 157 -31.36 -9.29 -7.30
C ASP A 157 -31.52 -8.31 -6.12
N ARG A 158 -30.44 -7.65 -5.70
CA ARG A 158 -30.42 -6.76 -4.53
C ARG A 158 -29.83 -5.37 -4.83
N PRO A 159 -30.45 -4.60 -5.74
CA PRO A 159 -29.92 -3.31 -6.17
C PRO A 159 -29.90 -2.24 -5.05
N TYR A 160 -30.62 -2.46 -3.94
CA TYR A 160 -30.72 -1.56 -2.79
C TYR A 160 -30.06 -2.11 -1.52
N ALA A 161 -29.06 -2.99 -1.65
CA ALA A 161 -28.22 -3.37 -0.51
C ALA A 161 -27.52 -2.14 0.11
N ALA A 162 -27.12 -2.24 1.38
CA ALA A 162 -26.36 -1.18 2.04
C ALA A 162 -25.06 -0.88 1.28
N GLU A 163 -24.62 0.38 1.27
CA GLU A 163 -23.44 0.84 0.52
C GLU A 163 -22.18 0.01 0.85
N GLU A 164 -21.93 -0.28 2.12
CA GLU A 164 -20.81 -1.13 2.56
C GLU A 164 -20.86 -2.54 1.95
N SER A 165 -22.06 -3.14 1.88
CA SER A 165 -22.27 -4.45 1.26
C SER A 165 -22.07 -4.41 -0.26
N GLN A 166 -22.44 -3.30 -0.91
CA GLN A 166 -22.19 -3.10 -2.34
C GLN A 166 -20.71 -2.91 -2.63
N GLN A 167 -19.99 -2.12 -1.81
CA GLN A 167 -18.55 -1.92 -1.93
C GLN A 167 -17.78 -3.23 -1.75
N GLN A 168 -18.12 -4.03 -0.74
CA GLN A 168 -17.52 -5.35 -0.54
C GLN A 168 -17.78 -6.29 -1.72
N THR A 169 -19.02 -6.31 -2.23
CA THR A 169 -19.37 -7.10 -3.42
C THR A 169 -18.58 -6.66 -4.64
N ALA A 170 -18.43 -5.35 -4.86
CA ALA A 170 -17.64 -4.81 -5.96
C ALA A 170 -16.15 -5.17 -5.83
N ALA A 171 -15.58 -5.11 -4.63
CA ALA A 171 -14.21 -5.53 -4.36
C ALA A 171 -13.99 -7.02 -4.66
N MET A 172 -14.91 -7.89 -4.22
CA MET A 172 -14.88 -9.32 -4.53
C MET A 172 -14.95 -9.57 -6.05
N VAL A 173 -15.91 -8.96 -6.75
CA VAL A 173 -16.05 -9.10 -8.21
C VAL A 173 -14.78 -8.63 -8.92
N TYR A 174 -14.21 -7.49 -8.50
CA TYR A 174 -12.96 -6.97 -9.06
C TYR A 174 -11.81 -7.97 -8.88
N GLY A 175 -11.54 -8.44 -7.66
CA GLY A 175 -10.43 -9.38 -7.41
C GLY A 175 -10.56 -10.67 -8.22
N LEU A 176 -11.74 -11.31 -8.17
CA LEU A 176 -11.99 -12.59 -8.83
C LEU A 176 -11.90 -12.50 -10.35
N VAL A 177 -12.49 -11.45 -10.96
CA VAL A 177 -12.48 -11.33 -12.43
C VAL A 177 -11.07 -11.02 -12.96
N GLN A 178 -10.25 -10.31 -12.18
CA GLN A 178 -8.87 -9.99 -12.54
C GLN A 178 -7.97 -11.23 -12.48
N GLN A 179 -8.10 -12.07 -11.44
CA GLN A 179 -7.39 -13.34 -11.36
C GLN A 179 -7.83 -14.29 -12.48
N ARG A 180 -9.14 -14.39 -12.72
CA ARG A 180 -9.69 -15.21 -13.81
C ARG A 180 -9.10 -14.81 -15.15
N HIS A 181 -9.10 -13.52 -15.46
CA HIS A 181 -8.56 -13.01 -16.71
C HIS A 181 -7.07 -13.32 -16.89
N ARG A 182 -6.26 -13.18 -15.81
CA ARG A 182 -4.85 -13.58 -15.82
C ARG A 182 -4.71 -15.07 -16.14
N LEU A 183 -5.39 -15.93 -15.38
CA LEU A 183 -5.31 -17.38 -15.51
C LEU A 183 -5.73 -17.85 -16.91
N ARG A 184 -6.83 -17.32 -17.47
CA ARG A 184 -7.26 -17.64 -18.83
C ARG A 184 -6.24 -17.23 -19.89
N GLY A 185 -5.54 -16.12 -19.67
CA GLY A 185 -4.43 -15.68 -20.51
C GLY A 185 -3.26 -16.66 -20.50
N GLU A 186 -2.88 -17.16 -19.32
CA GLU A 186 -1.84 -18.19 -19.15
C GLU A 186 -2.24 -19.52 -19.80
N MET A 187 -3.52 -19.86 -19.79
CA MET A 187 -4.09 -21.03 -20.46
C MET A 187 -4.32 -20.83 -21.98
N GLU A 188 -3.99 -19.67 -22.53
CA GLU A 188 -4.22 -19.29 -23.95
C GLU A 188 -5.68 -19.44 -24.42
N LEU A 189 -6.65 -19.22 -23.52
CA LEU A 189 -8.07 -19.35 -23.85
C LEU A 189 -8.58 -18.12 -24.63
N PRO A 190 -9.60 -18.28 -25.50
CA PRO A 190 -10.24 -17.15 -26.15
C PRO A 190 -10.88 -16.20 -25.13
N HIS A 191 -10.73 -14.91 -25.38
CA HIS A 191 -11.31 -13.84 -24.56
C HIS A 191 -12.85 -13.90 -24.55
N ASP A 192 -13.46 -13.74 -23.38
CA ASP A 192 -14.92 -13.72 -23.22
C ASP A 192 -15.46 -12.45 -22.55
N ASP A 193 -16.76 -12.46 -22.22
CA ASP A 193 -17.46 -11.30 -21.64
C ASP A 193 -16.99 -10.94 -20.23
N LEU A 194 -16.57 -11.92 -19.42
CA LEU A 194 -16.02 -11.66 -18.10
C LEU A 194 -14.58 -11.13 -18.21
N ASP A 195 -13.82 -11.57 -19.22
CA ASP A 195 -12.52 -10.98 -19.53
C ASP A 195 -12.68 -9.51 -19.98
N ASN A 196 -13.69 -9.21 -20.80
CA ASN A 196 -14.04 -7.83 -21.16
C ASN A 196 -14.48 -6.99 -19.95
N LEU A 197 -15.12 -7.60 -18.95
CA LEU A 197 -15.45 -6.93 -17.68
C LEU A 197 -14.18 -6.61 -16.88
N ALA A 198 -13.24 -7.56 -16.78
CA ALA A 198 -11.95 -7.37 -16.13
C ALA A 198 -11.21 -6.15 -16.68
N ASP A 199 -11.06 -6.07 -18.00
CA ASP A 199 -10.40 -4.95 -18.67
C ASP A 199 -11.08 -3.61 -18.39
N ARG A 200 -12.41 -3.56 -18.45
CA ARG A 200 -13.17 -2.33 -18.17
C ARG A 200 -12.98 -1.88 -16.73
N LEU A 201 -13.03 -2.80 -15.77
CA LEU A 201 -12.83 -2.48 -14.35
C LEU A 201 -11.39 -2.03 -14.09
N ARG A 202 -10.38 -2.73 -14.65
CA ARG A 202 -8.97 -2.31 -14.57
C ARG A 202 -8.77 -0.89 -15.10
N ALA A 203 -9.33 -0.59 -16.27
CA ALA A 203 -9.24 0.74 -16.88
C ALA A 203 -9.99 1.82 -16.08
N ALA A 204 -11.10 1.47 -15.42
CA ALA A 204 -11.79 2.38 -14.50
C ALA A 204 -10.97 2.66 -13.24
N SER A 205 -10.40 1.63 -12.63
CA SER A 205 -9.53 1.75 -11.45
C SER A 205 -8.27 2.57 -11.74
N SER A 206 -7.59 2.32 -12.86
CA SER A 206 -6.42 3.12 -13.28
C SER A 206 -6.79 4.59 -13.41
N ARG A 207 -7.88 4.92 -14.11
CA ARG A 207 -8.34 6.30 -14.26
C ARG A 207 -8.73 6.96 -12.94
N ALA A 208 -9.25 6.18 -11.98
CA ALA A 208 -9.57 6.69 -10.66
C ALA A 208 -8.28 6.98 -9.86
N LEU A 209 -7.26 6.12 -9.95
CA LEU A 209 -5.95 6.36 -9.36
C LEU A 209 -5.24 7.56 -10.00
N ASP A 210 -5.30 7.69 -11.33
CA ASP A 210 -4.74 8.85 -12.05
C ASP A 210 -5.44 10.17 -11.66
N GLN A 211 -6.67 10.11 -11.14
CA GLN A 211 -7.41 11.27 -10.61
C GLN A 211 -7.13 11.54 -9.13
N LEU A 212 -6.54 10.58 -8.41
CA LEU A 212 -6.07 10.71 -7.02
C LEU A 212 -4.59 11.12 -6.95
N ASP A 213 -3.87 11.02 -8.07
CA ASP A 213 -2.57 11.67 -8.22
C ASP A 213 -2.81 13.17 -8.25
N ASP A 214 -2.48 13.88 -7.16
CA ASP A 214 -2.71 15.33 -6.97
C ASP A 214 -1.94 16.22 -7.96
N GLY A 215 -1.30 15.64 -8.97
CA GLY A 215 -0.43 16.32 -9.92
C GLY A 215 0.93 16.63 -9.30
N PRO A 216 1.74 17.49 -9.95
CA PRO A 216 3.08 17.80 -9.46
C PRO A 216 3.01 18.43 -8.06
N HIS A 217 3.64 17.78 -7.06
CA HIS A 217 3.74 18.32 -5.71
C HIS A 217 4.71 19.51 -5.70
N GLY A 218 4.17 20.73 -5.61
CA GLY A 218 4.98 21.94 -5.65
C GLY A 218 4.82 22.81 -4.42
N ILE A 219 5.93 23.30 -3.88
CA ILE A 219 5.90 24.32 -2.83
C ILE A 219 5.94 25.72 -3.45
N VAL A 220 5.28 26.69 -2.82
CA VAL A 220 5.42 28.10 -3.21
C VAL A 220 6.79 28.62 -2.78
N PHE A 221 7.60 29.01 -3.75
CA PHE A 221 8.79 29.80 -3.51
C PHE A 221 8.50 31.28 -3.77
N TRP A 222 8.71 32.12 -2.76
CA TRP A 222 8.69 33.59 -2.90
C TRP A 222 10.05 34.14 -3.42
N PRO A 223 10.12 34.66 -4.66
CA PRO A 223 11.30 35.37 -5.13
C PRO A 223 11.62 36.56 -4.22
N ARG A 224 12.88 36.99 -4.15
CA ARG A 224 13.32 38.00 -3.17
C ARG A 224 12.47 39.28 -3.12
N PRO A 225 12.06 39.89 -4.25
CA PRO A 225 11.19 41.07 -4.21
C PRO A 225 9.83 40.75 -3.59
N GLU A 226 9.25 39.61 -3.96
CA GLU A 226 7.94 39.14 -3.48
C GLU A 226 7.97 38.73 -2.01
N PHE A 227 9.03 38.06 -1.56
CA PHE A 227 9.21 37.72 -0.13
C PHE A 227 9.22 38.99 0.75
N ASN A 228 9.91 40.05 0.29
CA ASN A 228 9.91 41.32 1.01
C ASN A 228 8.52 41.98 1.00
N ALA A 229 7.82 41.94 -0.13
CA ALA A 229 6.46 42.47 -0.25
C ALA A 229 5.46 41.70 0.62
N LEU A 230 5.60 40.37 0.66
CA LEU A 230 4.80 39.44 1.45
C LEU A 230 4.93 39.77 2.94
N LEU A 231 6.15 39.82 3.48
CA LEU A 231 6.37 40.11 4.90
C LEU A 231 6.06 41.56 5.29
N LEU A 232 6.17 42.51 4.35
CA LEU A 232 5.73 43.89 4.59
C LEU A 232 4.20 43.96 4.76
N ARG A 233 3.46 43.17 3.98
CA ARG A 233 2.00 43.15 3.96
C ARG A 233 1.43 42.28 5.08
N TRP A 234 2.07 41.15 5.35
CA TRP A 234 1.66 40.15 6.35
C TRP A 234 2.85 39.68 7.19
N PRO A 235 3.23 40.45 8.23
CA PRO A 235 4.38 40.11 9.07
C PRO A 235 4.27 38.76 9.79
N ALA A 236 3.05 38.25 10.03
CA ALA A 236 2.81 36.96 10.67
C ALA A 236 3.44 35.78 9.90
N LEU A 237 3.54 35.88 8.57
CA LEU A 237 4.13 34.84 7.73
C LEU A 237 5.66 34.66 7.93
N ALA A 238 6.30 35.54 8.72
CA ALA A 238 7.70 35.39 9.09
C ALA A 238 7.95 34.17 10.00
N GLU A 239 6.92 33.68 10.72
CA GLU A 239 7.01 32.44 11.50
C GLU A 239 7.19 31.22 10.59
N THR A 240 6.47 31.21 9.47
CA THR A 240 6.50 30.16 8.45
C THR A 240 7.75 30.24 7.57
N TYR A 241 7.97 31.38 6.92
CA TYR A 241 9.00 31.53 5.89
C TYR A 241 10.34 32.05 6.43
N GLY A 242 10.42 32.36 7.72
CA GLY A 242 11.59 32.97 8.34
C GLY A 242 11.62 34.49 8.19
N THR A 243 12.56 35.12 8.91
CA THR A 243 12.65 36.59 8.99
C THR A 243 13.55 37.19 7.91
N GLY A 244 14.35 36.37 7.23
CA GLY A 244 15.19 36.75 6.11
C GLY A 244 15.01 35.85 4.89
N TRP A 245 15.30 36.40 3.71
CA TRP A 245 15.19 35.65 2.45
C TRP A 245 16.15 34.44 2.37
N ASP A 246 17.27 34.49 3.08
CA ASP A 246 18.18 33.34 3.17
C ASP A 246 17.60 32.21 4.04
N ASP A 247 16.83 32.56 5.08
CA ASP A 247 16.11 31.59 5.91
C ASP A 247 15.00 30.92 5.12
N HIS A 248 14.24 31.70 4.35
CA HIS A 248 13.21 31.20 3.43
C HIS A 248 13.77 30.15 2.47
N ARG A 249 14.89 30.47 1.81
CA ARG A 249 15.56 29.52 0.91
C ARG A 249 16.04 28.26 1.62
N ALA A 250 16.50 28.38 2.86
CA ALA A 250 16.95 27.23 3.64
C ALA A 250 15.79 26.34 4.09
N ARG A 251 14.65 26.93 4.47
CA ARG A 251 13.41 26.21 4.82
C ARG A 251 12.85 25.46 3.62
N ALA A 252 12.62 26.16 2.51
CA ALA A 252 12.12 25.55 1.28
C ALA A 252 13.01 24.38 0.80
N GLU A 253 14.33 24.50 0.88
CA GLU A 253 15.24 23.38 0.56
C GLU A 253 15.09 22.20 1.54
N ARG A 254 14.93 22.45 2.84
CA ARG A 254 14.73 21.39 3.84
C ARG A 254 13.39 20.68 3.65
N ASP A 255 12.34 21.43 3.38
CA ASP A 255 10.99 20.90 3.21
C ASP A 255 10.95 19.99 1.96
N LEU A 256 11.57 20.41 0.86
CA LEU A 256 11.72 19.57 -0.34
C LEU A 256 12.56 18.31 -0.10
N VAL A 257 13.62 18.40 0.70
CA VAL A 257 14.41 17.21 1.09
C VAL A 257 13.58 16.25 1.93
N ALA A 258 12.81 16.76 2.90
CA ALA A 258 11.95 15.93 3.74
C ALA A 258 10.88 15.20 2.92
N LEU A 259 10.19 15.91 2.02
CA LEU A 259 9.19 15.31 1.12
C LEU A 259 9.80 14.22 0.23
N ALA A 260 11.01 14.44 -0.30
CA ALA A 260 11.71 13.43 -1.10
C ALA A 260 12.12 12.20 -0.27
N GLU A 261 12.50 12.39 1.00
CA GLU A 261 12.81 11.29 1.93
C GLU A 261 11.55 10.49 2.33
N GLU A 262 10.37 11.12 2.31
CA GLU A 262 9.06 10.50 2.50
C GLU A 262 8.55 9.76 1.24
N GLY A 263 9.29 9.84 0.12
CA GLY A 263 8.96 9.12 -1.12
C GLY A 263 8.12 9.93 -2.10
N VAL A 264 7.88 11.22 -1.86
CA VAL A 264 7.17 12.10 -2.79
C VAL A 264 8.00 12.30 -4.05
N THR A 265 7.42 11.99 -5.21
CA THR A 265 8.05 12.14 -6.53
C THR A 265 7.60 13.43 -7.21
N ASP A 266 8.31 13.83 -8.27
CA ASP A 266 7.97 14.98 -9.13
C ASP A 266 7.84 16.33 -8.41
N LEU A 267 8.70 16.54 -7.40
CA LEU A 267 8.75 17.78 -6.62
C LEU A 267 9.14 19.00 -7.47
N GLY A 268 8.40 20.08 -7.27
CA GLY A 268 8.59 21.33 -7.99
C GLY A 268 8.55 22.57 -7.10
N LEU A 269 8.99 23.71 -7.65
CA LEU A 269 8.75 25.01 -7.04
C LEU A 269 7.98 25.91 -7.99
N VAL A 270 6.91 26.51 -7.50
CA VAL A 270 6.16 27.56 -8.20
C VAL A 270 6.47 28.92 -7.60
N ALA A 271 6.66 29.93 -8.46
CA ALA A 271 6.99 31.28 -8.01
C ALA A 271 5.71 32.01 -7.59
N GLY A 272 5.54 32.26 -6.30
CA GLY A 272 4.43 33.05 -5.76
C GLY A 272 4.66 34.56 -5.87
N SER A 273 3.58 35.34 -5.88
CA SER A 273 3.62 36.80 -5.73
C SER A 273 2.69 37.27 -4.61
N ALA A 274 3.08 38.34 -3.90
CA ALA A 274 2.28 38.85 -2.78
C ALA A 274 0.90 39.36 -3.24
N ASP A 275 0.83 39.92 -4.45
CA ASP A 275 -0.44 40.36 -5.06
C ASP A 275 -1.29 39.20 -5.58
N GLY A 276 -0.65 38.12 -6.05
CA GLY A 276 -1.32 36.88 -6.42
C GLY A 276 -2.01 36.24 -5.23
N LEU A 277 -1.30 36.04 -4.12
CA LEU A 277 -1.88 35.54 -2.87
C LEU A 277 -2.99 36.46 -2.36
N ALA A 278 -2.78 37.78 -2.41
CA ALA A 278 -3.81 38.76 -2.01
C ALA A 278 -5.09 38.67 -2.85
N THR A 279 -4.96 38.26 -4.10
CA THR A 279 -6.08 38.14 -5.04
C THR A 279 -6.81 36.83 -4.84
N PHE A 280 -6.06 35.72 -4.79
CA PHE A 280 -6.58 34.41 -4.46
C PHE A 280 -7.37 34.41 -3.15
N ALA A 281 -6.76 34.88 -2.06
CA ALA A 281 -7.40 34.91 -0.75
C ALA A 281 -8.66 35.79 -0.73
N ARG A 282 -8.69 36.89 -1.49
CA ARG A 282 -9.87 37.75 -1.58
C ARG A 282 -11.00 37.09 -2.35
N ASP A 283 -10.69 36.47 -3.48
CA ASP A 283 -11.68 35.86 -4.37
C ASP A 283 -12.30 34.62 -3.73
N ALA A 284 -11.54 33.91 -2.88
CA ALA A 284 -11.98 32.76 -2.09
C ALA A 284 -12.53 33.10 -0.70
N ASP A 285 -12.49 34.37 -0.27
CA ASP A 285 -12.85 34.83 1.10
C ASP A 285 -12.08 34.11 2.22
N LEU A 286 -10.77 33.95 2.03
CA LEU A 286 -9.84 33.27 2.92
C LEU A 286 -8.83 34.23 3.59
N ASP A 287 -8.19 33.78 4.66
CA ASP A 287 -7.13 34.54 5.35
C ASP A 287 -5.77 34.28 4.68
N PRO A 288 -5.11 35.28 4.06
CA PRO A 288 -3.81 35.12 3.42
C PRO A 288 -2.65 34.80 4.40
N THR A 289 -2.90 34.79 5.71
CA THR A 289 -1.94 34.39 6.73
C THR A 289 -2.12 32.95 7.23
N ASP A 290 -3.20 32.26 6.82
CA ASP A 290 -3.41 30.83 7.05
C ASP A 290 -2.57 30.00 6.07
N LEU A 291 -1.87 28.99 6.58
CA LEU A 291 -1.06 28.07 5.77
C LEU A 291 -1.91 27.31 4.75
N THR A 292 -3.12 26.92 5.14
CA THR A 292 -4.05 26.21 4.25
C THR A 292 -4.37 27.05 3.02
N THR A 293 -4.53 28.37 3.19
CA THR A 293 -4.78 29.29 2.09
C THR A 293 -3.56 29.45 1.18
N VAL A 294 -2.35 29.35 1.73
CA VAL A 294 -1.11 29.42 0.93
C VAL A 294 -0.86 28.11 0.17
N ASP A 295 -1.21 26.96 0.75
CA ASP A 295 -1.14 25.66 0.08
C ASP A 295 -2.16 25.60 -1.07
N GLU A 296 -3.42 25.99 -0.85
CA GLU A 296 -4.42 26.09 -1.92
C GLU A 296 -3.99 27.09 -3.02
N TYR A 297 -3.30 28.18 -2.65
CA TYR A 297 -2.71 29.10 -3.62
C TYR A 297 -1.58 28.42 -4.42
N ALA A 298 -0.77 27.57 -3.80
CA ALA A 298 0.26 26.78 -4.47
C ALA A 298 -0.34 25.89 -5.56
N ASP A 299 -1.41 25.17 -5.21
CA ASP A 299 -2.12 24.28 -6.11
C ASP A 299 -2.70 25.06 -7.30
N SER A 300 -3.26 26.25 -7.03
CA SER A 300 -3.76 27.12 -8.10
C SER A 300 -2.66 27.54 -9.08
N LEU A 301 -1.42 27.77 -8.60
CA LEU A 301 -0.29 28.10 -9.45
C LEU A 301 0.20 26.89 -10.25
N LEU A 302 0.21 25.70 -9.63
CA LEU A 302 0.60 24.44 -10.27
C LEU A 302 -0.36 24.02 -11.39
N ALA A 303 -1.64 24.36 -11.26
CA ALA A 303 -2.64 24.15 -12.30
C ALA A 303 -2.41 25.05 -13.54
N GLU A 304 -1.75 26.20 -13.37
CA GLU A 304 -1.59 27.21 -14.43
C GLU A 304 -0.16 27.32 -15.01
N ALA A 305 0.86 26.90 -14.27
CA ALA A 305 2.27 27.10 -14.62
C ALA A 305 3.13 25.84 -14.45
N ASP A 306 4.11 25.68 -15.34
CA ASP A 306 5.12 24.63 -15.21
C ASP A 306 6.03 24.92 -13.99
N PRO A 307 6.10 24.02 -12.99
CA PRO A 307 6.96 24.21 -11.84
C PRO A 307 8.43 24.09 -12.22
N ILE A 308 9.30 24.76 -11.46
CA ILE A 308 10.75 24.57 -11.55
C ILE A 308 11.07 23.18 -10.96
N PRO A 309 11.60 22.21 -11.72
CA PRO A 309 11.85 20.87 -11.22
C PRO A 309 12.89 20.87 -10.09
N TRP A 310 12.67 20.03 -9.08
CA TRP A 310 13.59 19.82 -7.97
C TRP A 310 13.86 18.33 -7.74
N PRO A 311 15.11 17.91 -7.48
CA PRO A 311 16.30 18.75 -7.38
C PRO A 311 16.85 19.13 -8.77
N PRO A 312 17.29 20.38 -8.97
CA PRO A 312 18.05 20.74 -10.17
C PRO A 312 19.32 19.92 -10.28
N GLY A 313 19.84 19.78 -11.50
CA GLY A 313 21.17 19.21 -11.71
C GLY A 313 22.24 19.98 -10.90
N ARG A 314 23.19 19.28 -10.28
CA ARG A 314 24.19 19.88 -9.36
C ARG A 314 24.95 21.09 -9.95
N ASN A 315 25.12 21.15 -11.27
CA ASN A 315 25.81 22.24 -11.97
C ASN A 315 24.87 23.23 -12.65
N GLU A 316 23.57 23.00 -12.62
CA GLU A 316 22.54 23.85 -13.23
C GLU A 316 22.31 25.12 -12.39
N PRO A 317 21.68 26.16 -12.98
CA PRO A 317 21.24 27.32 -12.24
C PRO A 317 20.36 26.92 -11.05
N CYS A 318 20.58 27.56 -9.91
CA CYS A 318 19.80 27.28 -8.71
C CYS A 318 18.35 27.75 -8.86
N TRP A 319 17.40 26.93 -8.39
CA TRP A 319 15.96 27.21 -8.40
C TRP A 319 15.57 28.56 -7.78
N CYS A 320 16.35 29.09 -6.82
CA CYS A 320 16.05 30.38 -6.17
C CYS A 320 16.28 31.61 -7.05
N GLY A 321 16.67 31.46 -8.32
CA GLY A 321 16.89 32.57 -9.25
C GLY A 321 18.20 33.33 -9.06
N SER A 322 19.13 32.83 -8.23
CA SER A 322 20.41 33.50 -7.97
C SER A 322 21.40 33.48 -9.14
N GLY A 323 21.13 32.68 -10.18
CA GLY A 323 22.06 32.43 -11.31
C GLY A 323 23.33 31.63 -10.95
N SER A 324 23.54 31.32 -9.67
CA SER A 324 24.65 30.49 -9.20
C SER A 324 24.35 29.01 -9.40
N LYS A 325 25.41 28.18 -9.49
CA LYS A 325 25.25 26.72 -9.57
C LYS A 325 24.57 26.18 -8.31
N TYR A 326 23.57 25.31 -8.46
CA TYR A 326 22.79 24.75 -7.36
C TYR A 326 23.66 24.18 -6.22
N LYS A 327 24.72 23.41 -6.55
CA LYS A 327 25.66 22.87 -5.56
C LYS A 327 26.39 23.90 -4.68
N LYS A 328 26.44 25.16 -5.10
CA LYS A 328 27.07 26.28 -4.37
C LYS A 328 26.03 27.26 -3.78
N CYS A 329 24.75 27.01 -4.01
CA CYS A 329 23.65 27.90 -3.60
C CYS A 329 22.70 27.18 -2.65
N CYS A 330 21.52 26.71 -3.07
CA CYS A 330 20.56 26.14 -2.13
C CYS A 330 20.93 24.74 -1.61
N LEU A 331 21.62 23.90 -2.40
CA LEU A 331 21.94 22.53 -2.01
C LEU A 331 22.60 22.37 -0.63
N PRO A 332 23.58 23.21 -0.21
CA PRO A 332 24.17 23.09 1.13
C PRO A 332 23.27 23.59 2.28
N ARG A 333 22.17 24.31 2.00
CA ARG A 333 21.32 24.96 3.02
C ARG A 333 20.39 24.00 3.76
N SER A 334 20.14 22.80 3.21
CA SER A 334 19.42 21.74 3.91
C SER A 334 20.23 21.09 5.04
N ARG A 335 21.54 21.33 5.09
CA ARG A 335 22.49 20.68 6.01
C ARG A 335 23.02 21.59 7.12
N SER A 336 22.53 22.82 7.16
CA SER A 336 22.96 23.91 8.07
C SER A 336 21.81 24.37 8.93
#